data_AF-A0A7V7ABC5-F1
#
_entry.id   AF-A0A7V7ABC5-F1
#
_cell.length_a   1.000
_cell.length_b   1.000
_cell.length_c   1.000
_cell.angle_alpha   90.00
_cell.angle_beta   90.00
_cell.angle_gamma   90.00
#
_symmetry.space_group_name_H-M   'P 1'
#
loop_
_entity.id
_entity.type
_entity.pdbx_description
1 polymer ?
#
loop_
_entity_poly.entity_id
_entity_poly.type
_entity_poly.pdbx_seq_one_letter_code
_entity_poly.pdbx_strand_id
1 'polypeptide(L)'
;MKKSTVIGIIVAIVLLTIIPLIALGGEAEFGGADGEAENVIGEINPDYEPWADPVMGPASGEIESLLFALQAAIGAGVIGYFIGRTKRRSEAETKHEN
;
A
#
# COMPACT_ATOMS: atom_id res chain seq x y z
N MET A 1 -23.32 7.10 6.38
CA MET A 1 -23.24 5.97 5.41
C MET A 1 -24.16 4.86 5.88
N LYS A 2 -24.91 4.23 4.97
CA LYS A 2 -25.77 3.09 5.30
C LYS A 2 -24.87 1.88 5.64
N LYS A 3 -25.29 1.04 6.59
CA LYS A 3 -24.54 -0.17 6.99
C LYS A 3 -24.25 -1.08 5.78
N SER A 4 -25.19 -1.15 4.83
CA SER A 4 -25.03 -1.87 3.56
C SER A 4 -23.88 -1.37 2.70
N THR A 5 -23.64 -0.05 2.66
CA THR A 5 -22.50 0.55 1.93
C THR A 5 -21.17 0.19 2.58
N VAL A 6 -21.09 0.22 3.91
CA VAL A 6 -19.87 -0.16 4.64
C VAL A 6 -19.54 -1.62 4.43
N ILE A 7 -20.54 -2.50 4.51
CA ILE A 7 -20.37 -3.93 4.23
C ILE A 7 -19.92 -4.15 2.79
N GLY A 8 -20.52 -3.44 1.83
CA GLY A 8 -20.10 -3.51 0.41
C GLY A 8 -18.63 -3.11 0.19
N ILE A 9 -18.16 -2.05 0.86
CA ILE A 9 -16.75 -1.63 0.79
C ILE A 9 -15.82 -2.68 1.38
N ILE A 10 -16.16 -3.24 2.54
CA ILE A 10 -15.35 -4.29 3.18
C ILE A 10 -15.26 -5.52 2.28
N VAL A 11 -16.39 -5.96 1.70
CA VAL A 11 -16.41 -7.08 0.75
C VAL A 11 -15.54 -6.77 -0.47
N ALA A 12 -15.64 -5.56 -1.03
CA ALA A 12 -14.80 -5.16 -2.17
C ALA A 12 -13.31 -5.20 -1.84
N ILE A 13 -12.90 -4.71 -0.65
CA ILE A 13 -11.51 -4.77 -0.20
C ILE A 13 -11.04 -6.22 -0.07
N VAL A 14 -11.84 -7.09 0.57
CA VAL A 14 -11.51 -8.52 0.71
C VAL A 14 -11.39 -9.21 -0.66
N LEU A 15 -12.28 -8.89 -1.60
CA LEU A 15 -12.19 -9.44 -2.94
C LEU A 15 -10.94 -8.94 -3.69
N LEU A 16 -10.63 -7.64 -3.59
CA LEU A 16 -9.43 -7.06 -4.20
C LEU A 16 -8.13 -7.64 -3.64
N THR A 17 -8.11 -8.12 -2.40
CA THR A 17 -6.94 -8.79 -1.82
C THR A 17 -6.90 -10.28 -2.13
N ILE A 18 -8.02 -11.00 -1.98
CA ILE A 18 -8.06 -12.46 -2.11
C ILE A 18 -7.99 -12.93 -3.58
N ILE A 19 -8.62 -12.20 -4.51
CA ILE A 19 -8.65 -12.60 -5.92
C ILE A 19 -7.23 -12.71 -6.51
N PRO A 20 -6.34 -11.70 -6.39
CA PRO A 20 -4.98 -11.80 -6.90
C PRO A 20 -4.17 -12.92 -6.24
N LEU A 21 -4.33 -13.11 -4.92
CA LEU A 21 -3.66 -14.15 -4.15
C LEU A 21 -3.95 -15.56 -4.68
N ILE A 22 -5.21 -15.83 -5.04
CA ILE A 22 -5.61 -17.13 -5.60
C ILE A 22 -5.27 -17.22 -7.08
N ALA A 23 -5.53 -16.15 -7.86
CA ALA A 23 -5.33 -16.15 -9.31
C ALA A 23 -3.85 -16.30 -9.72
N LEU A 24 -2.91 -15.85 -8.87
CA LEU A 24 -1.47 -15.94 -9.10
C LEU A 24 -0.82 -17.12 -8.37
N GLY A 25 -1.60 -18.07 -7.87
CA GLY A 25 -1.08 -19.32 -7.31
C GLY A 25 -0.33 -19.19 -5.97
N GLY A 26 -0.41 -18.05 -5.29
CA GLY A 26 0.31 -17.82 -4.03
C GLY A 26 1.82 -17.62 -4.17
N GLU A 27 2.36 -17.71 -5.39
CA GLU A 27 3.78 -17.50 -5.70
C GLU A 27 4.08 -16.07 -6.19
N ALA A 28 3.08 -15.18 -6.17
CA ALA A 28 3.25 -13.79 -6.58
C ALA A 28 4.26 -13.07 -5.67
N GLU A 29 5.39 -12.67 -6.25
CA GLU A 29 6.34 -11.77 -5.61
C GLU A 29 5.77 -10.35 -5.59
N PHE A 30 5.22 -9.95 -4.44
CA PHE A 30 4.78 -8.57 -4.20
C PHE A 30 5.98 -7.69 -3.85
N GLY A 31 6.89 -7.54 -4.81
CA GLY A 31 8.09 -6.73 -4.71
C GLY A 31 7.83 -5.22 -4.87
N GLY A 32 8.85 -4.43 -4.56
CA GLY A 32 8.86 -2.99 -4.82
C GLY A 32 8.97 -2.67 -6.32
N ALA A 33 8.72 -1.40 -6.68
CA ALA A 33 8.85 -0.93 -8.06
C ALA A 33 10.29 -1.01 -8.59
N ASP A 34 11.28 -0.99 -7.69
CA ASP A 34 12.69 -0.95 -8.04
C ASP A 34 13.17 -2.25 -8.70
N GLY A 35 12.66 -3.41 -8.28
CA GLY A 35 12.99 -4.70 -8.92
C GLY A 35 12.48 -4.81 -10.36
N GLU A 36 11.31 -4.24 -10.64
CA GLU A 36 10.78 -4.17 -12.01
C GLU A 36 11.62 -3.21 -12.87
N ALA A 37 12.09 -2.11 -12.29
CA ALA A 37 12.95 -1.16 -12.99
C ALA A 37 14.31 -1.79 -13.36
N GLU A 38 14.90 -2.60 -12.49
CA GLU A 38 16.15 -3.33 -12.76
C GLU A 38 16.02 -4.28 -13.96
N ASN A 39 14.92 -5.04 -14.02
CA ASN A 39 14.63 -5.95 -15.14
C ASN A 39 14.58 -5.18 -16.47
N VAL A 40 13.86 -4.06 -16.51
CA VAL A 40 13.72 -3.24 -17.71
C VAL A 40 15.06 -2.61 -18.12
N ILE A 41 15.88 -2.18 -17.16
CA ILE A 41 17.21 -1.64 -17.45
C ILE A 41 18.09 -2.70 -18.12
N GLY A 42 18.09 -3.93 -17.60
CA GLY A 42 18.84 -5.05 -18.18
C GLY A 42 18.39 -5.42 -19.60
N GLU A 43 17.10 -5.28 -19.92
CA GLU A 43 16.59 -5.48 -21.27
C GLU A 43 17.00 -4.38 -22.25
N ILE A 44 16.96 -3.12 -21.82
CA ILE A 44 17.27 -1.95 -22.67
C ILE A 44 18.78 -1.82 -22.91
N ASN A 45 19.58 -2.08 -21.88
CA ASN A 45 21.03 -1.97 -21.94
C ASN A 45 21.71 -3.06 -21.09
N PRO A 46 22.09 -4.19 -21.71
CA PRO A 46 22.70 -5.33 -21.01
C PRO A 46 24.04 -5.01 -20.35
N ASP A 47 24.76 -4.00 -20.87
CA ASP A 47 26.07 -3.58 -20.37
C ASP A 47 25.96 -2.42 -19.35
N TYR A 48 24.75 -2.14 -18.85
CA TYR A 48 24.55 -1.08 -17.87
C TYR A 48 25.19 -1.42 -16.52
N GLU A 49 26.03 -0.50 -16.04
CA GLU A 49 26.67 -0.59 -14.74
C GLU A 49 26.01 0.43 -13.78
N PRO A 50 25.58 0.02 -12.57
CA PRO A 50 25.00 0.94 -11.59
C PRO A 50 25.96 2.09 -11.28
N TRP A 51 25.47 3.32 -11.41
CA TRP A 51 26.27 4.53 -11.13
C TRP A 51 26.38 4.86 -9.63
N ALA A 52 25.66 4.11 -8.77
CA ALA A 52 25.72 4.23 -7.32
C ALA A 52 25.36 2.91 -6.64
N ASP A 53 26.11 2.56 -5.61
CA ASP A 53 25.78 1.46 -4.70
C ASP A 53 24.89 1.94 -3.55
N PRO A 54 23.95 1.11 -3.07
CA PRO A 54 23.20 1.41 -1.86
C PRO A 54 24.15 1.55 -0.67
N VAL A 55 24.16 2.72 -0.02
CA VAL A 55 24.99 2.97 1.18
C VAL A 55 24.60 2.02 2.34
N MET A 56 23.34 1.56 2.35
CA MET A 56 22.82 0.45 3.14
C MET A 56 21.77 -0.28 2.32
N GLY A 57 21.98 -1.57 2.03
CA GLY A 57 20.92 -2.45 1.57
C GLY A 57 20.09 -2.99 2.74
N PRO A 58 18.81 -3.34 2.54
CA PRO A 58 18.07 -4.10 3.54
C PRO A 58 18.80 -5.43 3.80
N ALA A 59 18.95 -5.81 5.07
CA ALA A 59 19.69 -7.02 5.46
C ALA A 59 19.08 -8.32 4.90
N SER A 60 17.80 -8.29 4.50
CA SER A 60 17.10 -9.32 3.75
C SER A 60 15.85 -8.73 3.05
N GLY A 61 15.34 -9.41 2.02
CA GLY A 61 14.07 -9.03 1.36
C GLY A 61 12.84 -9.09 2.27
N GLU A 62 12.91 -9.85 3.37
CA GLU A 62 11.86 -9.86 4.40
C GLU A 62 11.82 -8.53 5.17
N ILE A 63 12.99 -7.97 5.51
CA ILE A 63 13.09 -6.68 6.17
C ILE A 63 12.59 -5.56 5.26
N GLU A 64 12.90 -5.63 3.97
CA GLU A 64 12.37 -4.71 2.96
C GLU A 64 10.83 -4.74 2.91
N SER A 65 10.24 -5.94 2.80
CA SER A 65 8.79 -6.13 2.80
C SER A 65 8.13 -5.61 4.08
N LEU A 66 8.79 -5.81 5.24
CA LEU A 66 8.32 -5.28 6.53
C LEU A 66 8.35 -3.75 6.58
N LEU A 67 9.39 -3.12 6.02
CA LEU A 67 9.46 -1.65 5.95
C LEU A 67 8.36 -1.08 5.05
N PHE A 68 8.06 -1.72 3.91
CA PHE A 68 6.91 -1.35 3.08
C PHE A 68 5.58 -1.54 3.79
N ALA A 69 5.38 -2.65 4.49
CA ALA A 69 4.16 -2.90 5.27
C ALA A 69 3.98 -1.86 6.38
N LEU A 70 5.06 -1.45 7.05
CA LEU A 70 5.05 -0.40 8.07
C LEU A 70 4.68 0.96 7.46
N GLN A 71 5.27 1.31 6.31
CA GLN A 71 4.92 2.55 5.60
C GLN A 71 3.44 2.57 5.19
N ALA A 72 2.92 1.46 4.66
CA ALA A 72 1.52 1.33 4.30
C ALA A 72 0.59 1.47 5.53
N ALA A 73 0.95 0.86 6.66
CA ALA A 73 0.19 0.96 7.91
C ALA A 73 0.15 2.39 8.45
N ILE A 74 1.29 3.09 8.43
CA ILE A 74 1.36 4.50 8.85
C ILE A 74 0.51 5.37 7.91
N GLY A 75 0.63 5.20 6.59
CA GLY A 75 -0.15 5.95 5.60
C GLY A 75 -1.65 5.75 5.78
N ALA A 76 -2.10 4.50 5.96
CA ALA A 76 -3.50 4.18 6.25
C ALA A 76 -3.97 4.82 7.57
N GLY A 77 -3.11 4.83 8.61
CA GLY A 77 -3.40 5.47 9.89
C GLY A 77 -3.59 6.99 9.77
N VAL A 78 -2.72 7.68 9.02
CA VAL A 78 -2.82 9.13 8.77
C VAL A 78 -4.10 9.47 8.01
N ILE A 79 -4.40 8.74 6.92
CA ILE A 79 -5.62 8.94 6.13
C ILE A 79 -6.86 8.70 6.99
N GLY A 80 -6.87 7.61 7.76
CA GLY A 80 -7.95 7.27 8.68
C GLY A 80 -8.18 8.34 9.75
N TYR A 81 -7.11 8.85 10.36
CA TYR A 81 -7.18 9.94 11.33
C TYR A 81 -7.77 11.22 10.72
N PHE A 82 -7.33 11.61 9.53
CA PHE A 82 -7.81 12.81 8.85
C PHE A 82 -9.31 12.72 8.54
N ILE A 83 -9.75 11.60 7.95
CA ILE A 83 -11.16 11.35 7.65
C ILE A 83 -11.99 11.37 8.95
N GLY A 84 -11.51 10.71 10.01
CA GLY A 84 -12.18 10.67 11.31
C GLY A 84 -12.30 12.05 11.97
N ARG A 85 -11.24 12.86 11.91
CA ARG A 85 -11.23 14.22 12.46
C ARG A 85 -12.18 15.15 11.72
N THR A 86 -12.17 15.12 10.38
CA THR A 86 -13.05 15.95 9.55
C THR A 86 -14.52 15.61 9.78
N LYS A 87 -14.85 14.32 9.89
CA LYS A 87 -16.20 13.86 10.21
C LYS A 87 -16.68 14.40 11.56
N ARG A 88 -15.85 14.29 12.60
CA ARG A 88 -16.16 14.80 13.95
C ARG A 88 -16.37 16.32 13.97
N ARG A 89 -15.62 17.08 13.17
CA ARG A 89 -15.80 18.54 13.08
C ARG A 89 -17.15 18.90 12.47
N SER A 90 -17.55 18.23 11.38
CA SER A 90 -18.87 18.45 10.76
C SER A 90 -20.04 18.10 11.70
N GLU A 91 -19.90 17.03 12.50
CA GLU A 91 -20.92 16.63 13.48
C GLU A 91 -21.03 17.64 14.63
N ALA A 92 -19.92 18.25 15.04
CA ALA A 92 -19.92 19.30 16.06
C ALA A 92 -20.55 20.62 15.56
N GLU A 93 -20.29 21.00 14.31
CA GLU A 93 -20.89 22.18 13.67
C GLU A 93 -22.42 22.01 13.52
N THR A 94 -22.88 20.84 13.05
CA THR A 94 -24.31 20.53 12.89
C THR A 94 -25.08 20.50 14.22
N LYS A 95 -24.42 20.17 15.33
CA LYS A 95 -25.02 20.15 16.67
C LYS A 95 -25.12 21.54 17.31
N HIS A 96 -24.40 22.53 16.78
CA HIS A 96 -24.42 23.91 17.28
C HIS A 96 -25.50 24.77 16.59
N GLU A 97 -26.05 24.29 15.46
CA GLU A 97 -27.05 24.97 14.63
C GLU A 97 -28.50 24.46 14.88
N ASN A 98 -28.67 23.42 15.70
CA ASN A 98 -29.97 22.90 16.18
C ASN A 98 -30.13 23.16 17.68
#